data_AF-A0AA36HP40-F1
#
_entry.id   AF-A0AA36HP40-F1
#
_cell.length_a   1.000
_cell.length_b   1.000
_cell.length_c   1.000
_cell.angle_alpha   90.00
_cell.angle_beta   90.00
_cell.angle_gamma   90.00
#
_symmetry.space_group_name_H-M   'P 1'
#
loop_
_entity.id
_entity.type
_entity.pdbx_description
1 polymer ?
#
loop_
_entity_poly.entity_id
_entity_poly.type
_entity_poly.pdbx_seq_one_letter_code
_entity_poly.pdbx_strand_id
1 'polypeptide(L)'
;MKILLEDSVRLRLEPEDSFQLFQDSLLKHAVERPPRSVGIFSFDDVKSIVEYATNSFFRHYRLYIYAFMTHCDVCLRVGEPLGGAKPLMIEALPMSAESEVDPTLQPELAHLFRPSEQEQAEAEMRRIQNREEPEDERAALIKQRVEEGVKRLMDQFEDKLKEQDERFNAMLNG
;
A
#
# COMPACT_ATOMS: atom_id res chain seq x y z
N MET A 1 -41.45 27.59 -0.96
CA MET A 1 -40.13 26.93 -0.87
C MET A 1 -39.07 27.52 -1.78
N LYS A 2 -39.37 27.84 -3.06
CA LYS A 2 -38.36 28.37 -4.01
C LYS A 2 -37.57 29.59 -3.47
N ILE A 3 -38.27 30.62 -2.99
CA ILE A 3 -37.64 31.85 -2.47
C ILE A 3 -36.70 31.54 -1.30
N LEU A 4 -37.14 30.68 -0.36
CA LEU A 4 -36.29 30.25 0.76
C LEU A 4 -35.02 29.54 0.28
N LEU A 5 -35.12 28.65 -0.70
CA LEU A 5 -33.96 27.97 -1.25
C LEU A 5 -32.99 28.97 -1.91
N GLU A 6 -33.51 29.90 -2.70
CA GLU A 6 -32.70 30.94 -3.35
C GLU A 6 -31.98 31.82 -2.33
N ASP A 7 -32.67 32.26 -1.27
CA ASP A 7 -32.10 33.05 -0.19
C ASP A 7 -31.06 32.26 0.61
N SER A 8 -31.35 31.00 0.94
CA SER A 8 -30.42 30.12 1.67
C SER A 8 -29.16 29.83 0.88
N VAL A 9 -29.25 29.62 -0.43
CA VAL A 9 -28.08 29.42 -1.32
C VAL A 9 -27.29 30.72 -1.45
N ARG A 10 -27.97 31.86 -1.66
CA ARG A 10 -27.32 33.17 -1.83
C ARG A 10 -26.57 33.61 -0.59
N LEU A 11 -27.16 33.42 0.59
CA LEU A 11 -26.60 33.84 1.88
C LEU A 11 -25.74 32.75 2.54
N ARG A 12 -25.70 31.54 1.99
CA ARG A 12 -24.98 30.38 2.55
C ARG A 12 -25.38 30.10 3.99
N LEU A 13 -26.69 30.01 4.21
CA LEU A 13 -27.25 29.83 5.55
C LEU A 13 -27.12 28.38 6.01
N GLU A 14 -26.85 28.22 7.31
CA GLU A 14 -27.01 26.95 8.00
C GLU A 14 -28.51 26.58 8.08
N PRO A 15 -28.83 25.28 8.24
CA PRO A 15 -30.23 24.82 8.25
C PRO A 15 -31.08 25.51 9.31
N GLU A 16 -30.52 25.80 10.48
CA GLU A 16 -31.21 26.50 11.57
C GLU A 16 -31.59 27.94 11.18
N ASP A 17 -30.67 28.67 10.54
CA ASP A 17 -30.90 30.04 10.08
C ASP A 17 -31.93 30.09 8.95
N SER A 18 -31.86 29.13 8.02
CA SER A 18 -32.87 28.98 6.97
C SER A 18 -34.25 28.64 7.54
N PHE A 19 -34.30 27.86 8.62
CA PHE A 19 -35.55 27.53 9.30
C PHE A 19 -36.14 28.75 10.04
N GLN A 20 -35.30 29.60 10.64
CA GLN A 20 -35.75 30.87 11.22
C GLN A 20 -36.36 31.79 10.15
N LEU A 21 -35.73 31.95 8.99
CA LEU A 21 -36.29 32.74 7.89
C LEU A 21 -37.64 32.19 7.38
N PHE A 22 -37.79 30.86 7.37
CA PHE A 22 -39.05 30.21 7.06
C PHE A 22 -40.11 30.54 8.12
N GLN A 23 -39.79 30.44 9.40
CA GLN A 23 -40.70 30.78 10.49
C GLN A 23 -41.12 32.26 10.44
N ASP A 24 -40.19 33.19 10.25
CA ASP A 24 -40.48 34.61 10.14
C ASP A 24 -41.42 34.92 8.97
N SER A 25 -41.21 34.23 7.84
CA SER A 25 -42.09 34.36 6.67
C SER A 25 -43.47 33.79 6.96
N LEU A 26 -43.55 32.65 7.63
CA LEU A 26 -44.81 32.01 7.99
C LEU A 26 -45.62 32.86 8.99
N LEU A 27 -44.95 33.46 9.98
CA LEU A 27 -45.58 34.31 10.99
C LEU A 27 -46.20 35.58 10.41
N LYS A 28 -45.59 36.16 9.36
CA LYS A 28 -46.18 37.29 8.62
C LYS A 28 -47.54 36.96 7.99
N HIS A 29 -47.82 35.68 7.75
CA HIS A 29 -49.05 35.19 7.13
C HIS A 29 -49.98 34.46 8.11
N ALA A 30 -49.54 34.22 9.35
CA ALA A 30 -50.31 33.53 10.38
C ALA A 30 -50.99 34.47 11.37
N VAL A 31 -50.39 35.65 11.64
CA VAL A 31 -50.91 36.60 12.64
C VAL A 31 -51.53 37.81 11.96
N GLU A 32 -52.77 38.13 12.31
CA GLU A 32 -53.41 39.36 11.87
C GLU A 32 -52.89 40.56 12.66
N ARG A 33 -52.01 41.35 12.04
CA ARG A 33 -51.47 42.60 12.60
C ARG A 33 -51.21 43.61 11.46
N PRO A 34 -52.27 44.27 10.94
CA PRO A 34 -52.09 45.35 9.97
C PRO A 34 -51.21 46.46 10.57
N PRO A 35 -50.23 47.06 9.85
CA PRO A 35 -49.85 46.92 8.44
C PRO A 35 -48.73 45.87 8.16
N ARG A 36 -48.29 45.11 9.16
CA ARG A 36 -47.08 44.26 9.07
C ARG A 36 -47.34 42.80 8.73
N SER A 37 -48.51 42.28 9.07
CA SER A 37 -48.85 40.86 8.87
C SER A 37 -50.33 40.67 8.55
N VAL A 38 -50.64 39.64 7.77
CA VAL A 38 -51.98 39.29 7.31
C VAL A 38 -52.31 37.90 7.85
N GLY A 39 -53.42 37.73 8.56
CA GLY A 39 -53.83 36.43 9.12
C GLY A 39 -54.52 35.56 8.07
N ILE A 40 -53.76 35.03 7.12
CA ILE A 40 -54.28 34.17 6.04
C ILE A 40 -54.44 32.73 6.53
N PHE A 41 -53.49 32.26 7.35
CA PHE A 41 -53.44 30.88 7.82
C PHE A 41 -54.06 30.72 9.21
N SER A 42 -54.86 29.67 9.39
CA SER A 42 -55.29 29.24 10.71
C SER A 42 -54.15 28.53 11.46
N PHE A 43 -54.33 28.28 12.75
CA PHE A 43 -53.34 27.56 13.55
C PHE A 43 -53.07 26.13 13.03
N ASP A 44 -54.12 25.43 12.59
CA ASP A 44 -53.99 24.08 12.05
C ASP A 44 -53.27 24.07 10.69
N ASP A 45 -53.48 25.10 9.87
CA ASP A 45 -52.75 25.28 8.60
C ASP A 45 -51.26 25.50 8.87
N VAL A 46 -50.92 26.36 9.83
CA VAL A 46 -49.52 26.63 10.22
C VAL A 46 -48.84 25.35 10.68
N LYS A 47 -49.50 24.56 11.53
CA LYS A 47 -48.97 23.27 11.99
C LYS A 47 -48.72 22.32 10.82
N SER A 48 -49.69 22.20 9.91
CA SER A 48 -49.60 21.35 8.73
C SER A 48 -48.48 21.77 7.78
N ILE A 49 -48.30 23.09 7.58
CA ILE A 49 -47.25 23.67 6.75
C ILE A 49 -45.86 23.40 7.36
N VAL A 50 -45.69 23.59 8.67
CA VAL A 50 -44.42 23.34 9.36
C VAL A 50 -44.06 21.85 9.30
N GLU A 51 -45.03 20.97 9.53
CA GLU A 51 -44.82 19.52 9.44
C GLU A 51 -44.44 19.09 8.03
N TYR A 52 -45.13 19.60 7.01
CA TYR A 52 -44.79 19.36 5.61
C TYR A 52 -43.39 19.87 5.26
N ALA A 53 -43.06 21.11 5.67
CA ALA A 53 -41.76 21.72 5.38
C ALA A 53 -40.60 20.95 6.02
N THR A 54 -40.79 20.49 7.26
CA THR A 54 -39.79 19.73 8.00
C THR A 54 -39.55 18.36 7.37
N ASN A 55 -40.63 17.67 6.99
CA ASN A 55 -40.56 16.32 6.41
C ASN A 55 -40.13 16.28 4.93
N SER A 56 -40.27 17.38 4.19
CA SER A 56 -39.90 17.45 2.77
C SER A 56 -38.59 18.21 2.55
N PHE A 57 -38.62 19.53 2.71
CA PHE A 57 -37.53 20.43 2.36
C PHE A 57 -36.37 20.34 3.35
N PHE A 58 -36.63 20.52 4.64
CA PHE A 58 -35.55 20.55 5.65
C PHE A 58 -34.93 19.17 5.87
N ARG A 59 -35.70 18.09 5.70
CA ARG A 59 -35.18 16.71 5.68
C ARG A 59 -34.05 16.50 4.67
N HIS A 60 -34.10 17.17 3.53
CA HIS A 60 -33.09 17.06 2.46
C HIS A 60 -32.34 18.38 2.25
N TYR A 61 -32.28 19.25 3.26
CA TYR A 61 -31.70 20.59 3.14
C TYR A 61 -30.29 20.58 2.57
N ARG A 62 -29.40 19.74 3.14
CA ARG A 62 -28.00 19.64 2.71
C ARG A 62 -27.86 19.19 1.25
N LEU A 63 -28.76 18.32 0.77
CA LEU A 63 -28.78 17.89 -0.62
C LEU A 63 -29.12 19.07 -1.54
N TYR A 64 -30.15 19.84 -1.19
CA TYR A 64 -30.55 21.00 -1.98
C TYR A 64 -29.46 22.07 -2.00
N ILE A 65 -28.89 22.42 -0.84
CA ILE A 65 -27.79 23.37 -0.77
C ILE A 65 -26.63 22.87 -1.63
N TYR A 66 -26.21 21.61 -1.49
CA TYR A 66 -25.12 21.08 -2.30
C TYR A 66 -25.40 21.12 -3.81
N ALA A 67 -26.61 20.74 -4.25
CA ALA A 67 -26.96 20.69 -5.67
C ALA A 67 -27.11 22.08 -6.32
N PHE A 68 -27.52 23.09 -5.54
CA PHE A 68 -27.76 24.45 -6.04
C PHE A 68 -26.65 25.44 -5.68
N MET A 69 -25.66 25.05 -4.89
CA MET A 69 -24.53 25.91 -4.56
C MET A 69 -23.70 26.13 -5.82
N THR A 70 -23.53 27.40 -6.21
CA THR A 70 -22.60 27.76 -7.27
C THR A 70 -21.17 27.51 -6.78
N HIS A 71 -20.42 26.66 -7.48
CA HIS A 71 -19.02 26.43 -7.19
C HIS A 71 -18.27 27.77 -7.25
N CYS A 72 -17.59 28.12 -6.15
CA CYS A 72 -16.62 29.21 -6.18
C CYS A 72 -15.28 28.63 -6.59
N ASP A 73 -15.01 28.64 -7.90
CA ASP A 73 -13.68 28.35 -8.39
C ASP A 73 -12.74 29.48 -7.95
N VAL A 74 -11.87 29.19 -6.99
CA VAL A 74 -10.82 30.12 -6.58
C VAL A 74 -9.72 30.06 -7.62
N CYS A 75 -9.77 30.96 -8.59
CA CYS A 75 -8.67 31.15 -9.55
C CYS A 75 -7.51 31.91 -8.90
N LEU A 76 -6.53 31.18 -8.37
CA LEU A 76 -5.25 31.78 -7.97
C LEU A 76 -4.45 32.10 -9.22
N ARG A 77 -4.32 33.39 -9.54
CA ARG A 77 -3.36 33.87 -10.52
C ARG A 77 -2.17 34.44 -9.78
N VAL A 78 -0.98 33.93 -10.10
CA VAL A 78 0.25 34.65 -9.77
C VAL A 78 0.18 35.96 -10.57
N GLY A 79 0.18 37.09 -9.87
CA GLY A 79 0.25 38.40 -10.52
C GLY A 79 1.54 38.56 -11.33
N GLU A 80 1.72 39.72 -11.96
CA GLU A 80 3.05 40.06 -12.50
C GLU A 80 4.10 39.81 -11.40
N PRO A 81 5.20 39.12 -11.70
CA PRO A 81 6.27 38.97 -10.74
C PRO A 81 6.66 40.38 -10.30
N LEU A 82 6.58 40.67 -9.00
CA LEU A 82 7.09 41.89 -8.39
C LEU A 82 8.59 41.97 -8.68
N GLY A 83 8.93 42.54 -9.84
CA GLY A 83 10.26 42.49 -10.43
C GLY A 83 10.57 41.11 -11.02
N GLY A 84 11.00 41.09 -12.28
CA GLY A 84 11.52 39.90 -12.99
C GLY A 84 12.80 39.30 -12.40
N ALA A 85 12.96 39.31 -11.08
CA ALA A 85 13.97 38.55 -10.39
C ALA A 85 13.57 37.08 -10.49
N LYS A 86 14.13 36.40 -11.49
CA LYS A 86 14.38 34.95 -11.41
C LYS A 86 14.87 34.68 -9.98
N PRO A 87 14.30 33.72 -9.23
CA PRO A 87 14.82 33.41 -7.90
C PRO A 87 16.33 33.27 -8.01
N LEU A 88 17.07 33.93 -7.12
CA LEU A 88 18.52 33.82 -7.08
C LEU A 88 18.82 32.33 -7.04
N MET A 89 19.22 31.77 -8.19
CA MET A 89 19.71 30.41 -8.27
C MET A 89 21.01 30.50 -7.49
N ILE A 90 20.96 30.14 -6.21
CA ILE A 90 22.15 30.00 -5.38
C ILE A 90 23.00 29.00 -6.16
N GLU A 91 24.16 29.47 -6.63
CA GLU A 91 25.13 28.62 -7.29
C GLU A 91 25.37 27.42 -6.37
N ALA A 92 25.20 26.21 -6.91
CA ALA A 92 25.23 25.00 -6.11
C ALA A 92 26.50 25.04 -5.24
N LEU A 93 26.32 25.07 -3.91
CA LEU A 93 27.46 25.10 -3.02
C LEU A 93 28.35 23.90 -3.37
N PRO A 94 29.65 24.11 -3.58
CA PRO A 94 30.55 22.99 -3.83
C PRO A 94 30.41 22.02 -2.66
N MET A 95 30.07 20.77 -2.96
CA MET A 95 30.01 19.72 -1.95
C MET A 95 31.42 19.61 -1.36
N SER A 96 31.57 19.86 -0.05
CA SER A 96 32.85 19.63 0.62
C SER A 96 33.03 18.11 0.78
N ALA A 97 34.27 17.62 0.63
CA ALA A 97 34.59 16.20 0.87
C ALA A 97 34.26 15.74 2.30
N GLU A 98 34.12 16.69 3.22
CA GLU A 98 33.69 16.50 4.61
C GLU A 98 32.21 16.11 4.73
N SER A 99 31.40 16.49 3.73
CA SER A 99 29.95 16.23 3.67
C SER A 99 29.62 14.96 2.88
N GLU A 100 30.61 14.31 2.28
CA GLU A 100 30.45 13.04 1.59
C GLU A 100 30.33 11.92 2.64
N VAL A 101 29.10 11.44 2.84
CA VAL A 101 28.83 10.34 3.76
C VAL A 101 28.51 9.09 2.95
N ASP A 102 29.25 8.01 3.22
CA ASP A 102 28.96 6.71 2.61
C ASP A 102 27.55 6.23 3.03
N PRO A 103 26.63 6.05 2.06
CA PRO A 103 25.26 5.61 2.33
C PRO A 103 25.18 4.27 3.08
N THR A 104 26.19 3.40 2.97
CA THR A 104 26.21 2.09 3.62
C THR A 104 26.47 2.16 5.13
N LEU A 105 27.11 3.25 5.58
CA LEU A 105 27.43 3.48 6.99
C LEU A 105 26.27 4.13 7.76
N GLN A 106 25.23 4.60 7.05
CA GLN A 106 24.08 5.24 7.67
C GLN A 106 23.05 4.17 8.14
N PRO A 107 22.73 4.11 9.45
CA PRO A 107 21.83 3.10 9.97
C PRO A 107 20.41 3.22 9.40
N GLU A 108 19.99 4.44 9.04
CA GLU A 108 18.71 4.70 8.40
C GLU A 108 18.62 4.08 7.01
N LEU A 109 19.72 4.02 6.26
CA LEU A 109 19.77 3.47 4.90
C LEU A 109 20.15 1.99 4.85
N ALA A 110 20.46 1.38 6.00
CA ALA A 110 20.89 -0.02 6.08
C ALA A 110 19.90 -1.02 5.45
N HIS A 111 18.61 -0.69 5.38
CA HIS A 111 17.59 -1.52 4.76
C HIS A 111 17.66 -1.54 3.22
N LEU A 112 18.20 -0.51 2.57
CA LEU A 112 18.33 -0.41 1.11
C LEU A 112 19.52 -1.22 0.58
N PHE A 113 20.54 -1.42 1.41
CA PHE A 113 21.77 -2.15 1.06
C PHE A 113 21.82 -3.57 1.64
N ARG A 114 20.70 -4.07 2.16
CA ARG A 114 20.59 -5.50 2.50
C ARG A 114 20.56 -6.31 1.21
N PRO A 115 21.46 -7.28 1.02
CA PRO A 115 21.36 -8.18 -0.12
C PRO A 115 20.00 -8.87 -0.06
N SER A 116 19.33 -8.92 -1.20
CA SER A 116 18.02 -9.54 -1.32
C SER A 116 18.10 -11.02 -0.93
N GLU A 117 16.99 -11.61 -0.47
CA GLU A 117 16.95 -13.05 -0.13
C GLU A 117 17.42 -13.93 -1.31
N GLN A 118 17.21 -13.47 -2.55
CA GLN A 118 17.65 -14.12 -3.78
C GLN A 118 19.18 -14.11 -3.93
N GLU A 119 19.84 -12.97 -3.70
CA GLU A 119 21.31 -12.88 -3.77
C GLU A 119 21.99 -13.68 -2.65
N GLN A 120 21.35 -13.77 -1.48
CA GLN A 120 21.84 -14.60 -0.38
C GLN A 120 21.76 -16.09 -0.72
N ALA A 121 20.63 -16.53 -1.29
CA ALA A 121 20.43 -17.91 -1.73
C ALA A 121 21.42 -18.31 -2.83
N GLU A 122 21.68 -17.44 -3.80
CA GLU A 122 22.68 -17.69 -4.85
C GLU A 122 24.11 -17.77 -4.30
N ALA A 123 24.47 -16.89 -3.37
CA ALA A 123 25.78 -16.92 -2.72
C ALA A 123 25.99 -18.19 -1.88
N GLU A 124 24.94 -18.68 -1.22
CA GLU A 124 24.96 -19.91 -0.45
C GLU A 124 25.04 -21.15 -1.35
N MET A 125 24.28 -21.18 -2.47
CA MET A 125 24.41 -22.25 -3.48
C MET A 125 25.82 -22.31 -4.07
N ARG A 126 26.44 -21.17 -4.39
CA ARG A 126 27.84 -21.14 -4.86
C ARG A 126 28.83 -21.68 -3.82
N ARG A 127 28.59 -21.42 -2.53
CA ARG A 127 29.43 -21.95 -1.45
C ARG A 127 29.28 -23.45 -1.28
N ILE A 128 28.06 -23.98 -1.44
CA ILE A 128 27.80 -25.43 -1.39
C ILE A 128 28.47 -26.11 -2.58
N GLN A 129 28.29 -25.57 -3.79
CA GLN A 129 28.87 -26.10 -5.01
C GLN A 129 30.41 -26.17 -4.96
N ASN A 130 31.06 -25.10 -4.50
CA ASN A 130 32.51 -25.07 -4.31
C ASN A 130 33.01 -25.99 -3.17
N ARG A 131 32.13 -26.38 -2.24
CA ARG A 131 32.45 -27.29 -1.13
C ARG A 131 32.27 -28.76 -1.52
N GLU A 132 31.44 -29.06 -2.52
CA GLU A 132 31.24 -30.41 -3.05
C GLU A 132 32.38 -30.86 -3.99
N GLU A 133 33.06 -29.93 -4.67
CA GLU A 133 34.23 -30.24 -5.53
C GLU A 133 35.34 -31.10 -4.83
N PRO A 134 35.77 -30.82 -3.58
CA PRO A 134 36.74 -31.67 -2.88
C PRO A 134 36.18 -32.99 -2.32
N GLU A 135 34.85 -33.15 -2.25
CA GLU A 135 34.23 -34.41 -1.82
C GLU A 135 34.27 -35.46 -2.93
N ASP A 136 34.14 -35.04 -4.19
CA ASP A 136 34.24 -35.93 -5.36
C ASP A 136 35.65 -36.53 -5.53
N GLU A 137 36.72 -35.77 -5.27
CA GLU A 137 38.10 -36.29 -5.32
C GLU A 137 38.34 -37.39 -4.26
N ARG A 138 37.82 -37.19 -3.06
CA ARG A 138 37.92 -38.19 -1.96
C ARG A 138 37.06 -39.41 -2.27
N ALA A 139 35.86 -39.21 -2.80
CA ALA A 139 34.97 -40.29 -3.22
C ALA A 139 35.60 -41.14 -4.33
N ALA A 140 36.29 -40.52 -5.29
CA ALA A 140 37.01 -41.22 -6.35
C ALA A 140 38.17 -42.08 -5.79
N LEU A 141 38.97 -41.55 -4.86
CA LEU A 141 40.04 -42.30 -4.19
C LEU A 141 39.51 -43.48 -3.37
N ILE A 142 38.38 -43.31 -2.67
CA ILE A 142 37.72 -44.38 -1.92
C ILE A 142 37.23 -45.46 -2.89
N LYS A 143 36.58 -45.09 -3.99
CA LYS A 143 36.09 -46.03 -5.00
C LYS A 143 37.22 -46.88 -5.58
N GLN A 144 38.36 -46.26 -5.93
CA GLN A 144 39.52 -46.99 -6.46
C GLN A 144 40.06 -48.01 -5.44
N ARG A 145 40.22 -47.62 -4.17
CA ARG A 145 40.66 -48.55 -3.12
C ARG A 145 39.69 -49.71 -2.90
N VAL A 146 38.40 -49.45 -2.97
CA VAL A 146 37.36 -50.49 -2.84
C VAL A 146 37.44 -51.46 -4.01
N GLU A 147 37.59 -50.98 -5.25
CA GLU A 147 37.75 -51.84 -6.44
C GLU A 147 39.01 -52.71 -6.37
N GLU A 148 40.14 -52.16 -5.92
CA GLU A 148 41.37 -52.92 -5.70
C GLU A 148 41.19 -53.99 -4.61
N GLY A 149 40.49 -53.66 -3.52
CA GLY A 149 40.16 -54.60 -2.45
C GLY A 149 39.27 -55.75 -2.94
N VAL A 150 38.26 -55.45 -3.75
CA VAL A 150 37.36 -56.46 -4.35
C VAL A 150 38.12 -57.39 -5.29
N LYS A 151 39.03 -56.87 -6.12
CA LYS A 151 39.86 -57.70 -7.00
C LYS A 151 40.71 -58.70 -6.21
N ARG A 152 41.42 -58.23 -5.18
CA ARG A 152 42.23 -59.12 -4.33
C ARG A 152 41.39 -60.20 -3.65
N LEU A 153 40.16 -59.87 -3.27
CA LEU A 153 39.26 -60.83 -2.66
C LEU A 153 38.78 -61.87 -3.67
N MET A 154 38.50 -61.46 -4.92
CA MET A 154 38.17 -62.37 -6.01
C MET A 154 39.30 -63.34 -6.32
N ASP A 155 40.55 -62.85 -6.37
CA ASP A 155 41.73 -63.71 -6.57
C ASP A 155 41.86 -64.76 -5.45
N GLN A 156 41.68 -64.34 -4.18
CA GLN A 156 41.67 -65.26 -3.04
C GLN A 156 40.52 -66.27 -3.09
N PHE A 157 39.36 -65.87 -3.62
CA PHE A 157 38.23 -66.78 -3.81
C PHE A 157 38.52 -67.79 -4.93
N GLU A 158 39.10 -67.37 -6.06
CA GLU A 158 39.48 -68.26 -7.15
C GLU A 158 40.54 -69.29 -6.72
N ASP A 159 41.54 -68.86 -5.95
CA ASP A 159 42.57 -69.78 -5.42
C ASP A 159 41.96 -70.82 -4.47
N LYS A 160 41.03 -70.40 -3.59
CA LYS A 160 40.29 -71.34 -2.74
C LYS A 160 39.38 -72.27 -3.53
N LEU A 161 38.78 -71.80 -4.62
CA LEU A 161 37.94 -72.62 -5.49
C LEU A 161 38.78 -73.70 -6.19
N LYS A 162 39.97 -73.33 -6.69
CA LYS A 162 40.92 -74.28 -7.28
C LYS A 162 41.39 -75.32 -6.27
N GLU A 163 41.75 -74.90 -5.06
CA GLU A 163 42.09 -75.85 -3.98
C GLU A 163 40.93 -76.79 -3.64
N GLN A 164 39.69 -76.29 -3.64
CA GLN A 164 38.52 -77.13 -3.42
C GLN A 164 38.29 -78.11 -4.58
N ASP A 165 38.40 -77.66 -5.84
CA ASP A 165 38.23 -78.49 -7.03
C ASP A 165 39.32 -79.56 -7.13
N GLU A 166 40.57 -79.24 -6.78
CA GLU A 166 41.67 -80.21 -6.70
C GLU A 166 41.42 -81.25 -5.60
N ARG A 167 40.94 -80.82 -4.43
CA ARG A 167 40.51 -81.74 -3.36
C ARG A 167 39.34 -82.62 -3.80
N PHE A 168 38.37 -82.07 -4.52
CA PHE A 168 37.21 -82.82 -5.02
C PHE A 168 37.63 -83.84 -6.08
N ASN A 169 38.51 -83.46 -7.01
CA ASN A 169 39.06 -84.35 -8.03
C ASN A 169 39.92 -85.47 -7.44
N ALA A 170 40.69 -85.19 -6.36
CA ALA A 170 41.43 -86.22 -5.63
C ALA A 170 40.49 -87.22 -4.94
N MET A 171 39.30 -86.79 -4.52
CA MET A 171 38.27 -87.65 -3.91
C MET A 171 37.47 -88.48 -4.93
N LEU A 172 37.48 -88.08 -6.21
CA LEU A 172 36.81 -88.78 -7.32
C LEU A 172 37.71 -89.81 -8.04
N ASN A 173 39.03 -89.69 -7.92
CA ASN A 173 40.02 -90.54 -8.60
C ASN A 173 40.78 -91.50 -7.64
N GLY A 174 40.32 -91.67 -6.40
CA GLY A 174 40.80 -92.66 -5.43
C GLY A 174 39.67 -93.51 -4.90
#